data_AF-A0AAN9B4Z4-F1
#
_entry.id   AF-A0AAN9B4Z4-F1
#
_cell.length_a   1.000
_cell.length_b   1.000
_cell.length_c   1.000
_cell.angle_alpha   90.00
_cell.angle_beta   90.00
_cell.angle_gamma   90.00
#
_symmetry.space_group_name_H-M   'P 1'
#
loop_
_entity.id
_entity.type
_entity.pdbx_description
1 polymer ?
#
loop_
_entity_poly.entity_id
_entity_poly.type
_entity_poly.pdbx_seq_one_letter_code
_entity_poly.pdbx_strand_id
1 'polypeptide(L)'
;MKTIIKSLHRTPQPQDSYHLLSRPQQVVIFRLRTGHNRLNQHLHGKLHVVPSPMCSCGEAEQDTAHILRDCRSHQVLREEIWPLPESLHNKLYGPVAALQRTTNYISRSGLQV
;
A
#
# COMPACT_ATOMS: atom_id res chain seq x y z
N MET A 1 10.05 -44.54 15.67
CA MET A 1 9.31 -43.30 15.27
C MET A 1 10.32 -42.20 15.02
N LYS A 2 10.36 -41.60 13.83
CA LYS A 2 11.22 -40.44 13.55
C LYS A 2 10.45 -39.19 13.98
N THR A 3 10.91 -38.50 15.02
CA THR A 3 10.33 -37.24 15.46
C THR A 3 10.71 -36.16 14.45
N ILE A 4 9.75 -35.71 13.63
CA ILE A 4 9.98 -34.59 12.70
C ILE A 4 10.07 -33.32 13.54
N ILE A 5 11.29 -32.79 13.69
CA ILE A 5 11.53 -31.52 14.38
C ILE A 5 11.14 -30.39 13.43
N LYS A 6 9.92 -29.85 13.59
CA LYS A 6 9.36 -28.76 12.76
C LYS A 6 10.24 -27.50 12.70
N SER A 7 11.11 -27.27 13.69
CA SER A 7 12.01 -26.10 13.72
C SER A 7 13.15 -26.18 12.68
N LEU A 8 13.55 -27.39 12.24
CA LEU A 8 14.57 -27.59 11.21
C LEU A 8 14.07 -27.25 9.80
N HIS A 9 12.76 -27.02 9.63
CA HIS A 9 12.13 -26.64 8.38
C HIS A 9 11.54 -25.21 8.40
N ARG A 10 12.09 -24.31 9.23
CA ARG A 10 11.81 -22.88 9.08
C ARG A 10 12.74 -22.32 8.01
N THR A 11 12.21 -22.07 6.82
CA THR A 11 12.88 -21.20 5.87
C THR A 11 12.97 -19.80 6.50
N PRO A 12 14.14 -19.14 6.48
CA PRO A 12 14.22 -17.72 6.79
C PRO A 12 13.25 -16.99 5.88
N GLN A 13 12.26 -16.32 6.46
CA GLN A 13 11.38 -15.45 5.70
C GLN A 13 12.26 -14.31 5.15
N PRO A 14 12.15 -13.94 3.87
CA PRO A 14 12.84 -12.78 3.32
C PRO A 14 12.62 -11.58 4.24
N GLN A 15 13.71 -10.88 4.59
CA GLN A 15 13.65 -9.73 5.47
C GLN A 15 12.87 -8.60 4.78
N ASP A 16 11.60 -8.42 5.14
CA ASP A 16 10.77 -7.35 4.61
C ASP A 16 11.29 -5.99 5.11
N SER A 17 11.58 -5.08 4.18
CA SER A 17 12.02 -3.71 4.48
C SER A 17 11.01 -2.92 5.30
N TYR A 18 9.76 -3.37 5.36
CA TYR A 18 8.72 -2.86 6.26
C TYR A 18 9.21 -2.67 7.71
N HIS A 19 9.99 -3.62 8.22
CA HIS A 19 10.44 -3.59 9.62
C HIS A 19 11.47 -2.48 9.91
N LEU A 20 12.03 -1.86 8.87
CA LEU A 20 12.98 -0.74 8.98
C LEU A 20 12.27 0.63 9.03
N LEU A 21 10.95 0.67 8.82
CA LEU A 21 10.16 1.90 8.85
C LEU A 21 9.83 2.34 10.28
N SER A 22 9.59 3.64 10.47
CA SER A 22 8.98 4.15 11.71
C SER A 22 7.56 3.61 11.92
N ARG A 23 7.06 3.64 13.15
CA ARG A 23 5.70 3.14 13.47
C ARG A 23 4.59 3.78 12.61
N PRO A 24 4.54 5.10 12.38
CA PRO A 24 3.54 5.70 11.50
C PRO A 24 3.65 5.19 10.06
N GLN A 25 4.87 5.06 9.54
CA GLN A 25 5.10 4.57 8.18
C GLN A 25 4.70 3.10 8.02
N GLN A 26 4.99 2.27 9.03
CA GLN A 26 4.52 0.89 9.12
C GLN A 26 2.99 0.80 9.06
N VAL A 27 2.28 1.68 9.76
CA VAL A 27 0.80 1.69 9.71
C VAL A 27 0.31 1.97 8.29
N VAL A 28 0.86 2.98 7.63
CA VAL A 28 0.50 3.33 6.25
C VAL A 28 0.74 2.16 5.29
N ILE A 29 1.95 1.59 5.28
CA ILE A 29 2.28 0.48 4.38
C ILE A 29 1.42 -0.75 4.68
N PHE A 30 1.17 -1.07 5.95
CA PHE A 30 0.34 -2.21 6.33
C PHE A 30 -1.11 -2.06 5.84
N ARG A 31 -1.70 -0.89 6.00
CA ARG A 31 -3.08 -0.61 5.56
C ARG A 31 -3.22 -0.59 4.03
N LEU A 32 -2.19 -0.12 3.33
CA LEU A 32 -2.13 -0.23 1.86
C LEU A 32 -2.02 -1.68 1.39
N ARG A 33 -1.13 -2.48 1.99
CA ARG A 33 -0.92 -3.88 1.60
C ARG A 33 -2.13 -4.76 1.86
N THR A 34 -2.83 -4.53 2.97
CA THR A 34 -3.97 -5.37 3.38
C THR A 34 -5.32 -4.85 2.88
N GLY A 35 -5.37 -3.62 2.36
CA GLY A 35 -6.62 -2.98 1.94
C GLY A 35 -7.53 -2.54 3.09
N HIS A 36 -7.13 -2.72 4.36
CA HIS A 36 -7.90 -2.26 5.53
C HIS A 36 -7.66 -0.78 5.78
N ASN A 37 -8.25 0.05 4.92
CA ASN A 37 -8.04 1.49 4.87
C ASN A 37 -9.36 2.22 4.57
N ARG A 38 -9.33 3.57 4.51
CA ARG A 38 -10.51 4.39 4.21
C ARG A 38 -10.63 4.79 2.75
N LEU A 39 -10.09 4.00 1.82
CA LEU A 39 -10.39 4.18 0.40
C LEU A 39 -11.81 3.66 0.09
N ASN A 40 -12.49 4.28 -0.87
CA ASN A 40 -13.90 3.99 -1.14
C ASN A 40 -14.17 2.51 -1.46
N GLN A 41 -13.23 1.79 -2.07
CA GLN A 41 -13.38 0.36 -2.35
C GLN A 41 -13.58 -0.47 -1.06
N HIS A 42 -12.81 -0.18 0.00
CA HIS A 42 -13.00 -0.83 1.31
C HIS A 42 -14.26 -0.33 2.03
N LEU A 43 -14.47 1.00 2.03
CA LEU A 43 -15.61 1.62 2.71
C LEU A 43 -16.97 1.15 2.13
N HIS A 44 -17.05 0.97 0.80
CA HIS A 44 -18.24 0.48 0.13
C HIS A 44 -18.37 -1.05 0.30
N GLY A 45 -17.34 -1.81 -0.10
CA GLY A 45 -17.46 -3.26 -0.23
C GLY A 45 -17.37 -4.04 1.09
N LYS A 46 -16.78 -3.47 2.15
CA LYS A 46 -16.66 -4.13 3.46
C LYS A 46 -17.49 -3.46 4.53
N LEU A 47 -17.48 -2.14 4.60
CA LEU A 47 -18.15 -1.41 5.67
C LEU A 47 -19.55 -0.91 5.28
N HIS A 48 -19.88 -0.83 3.99
CA HIS A 48 -21.15 -0.30 3.48
C HIS A 48 -21.49 1.11 4.02
N VAL A 49 -20.48 1.95 4.23
CA VAL A 49 -20.64 3.31 4.81
C VAL A 49 -20.58 4.44 3.78
N VAL A 50 -20.19 4.13 2.53
CA VAL A 50 -20.24 5.07 1.40
C VAL A 50 -21.09 4.46 0.28
N PRO A 51 -21.78 5.29 -0.53
CA PRO A 51 -22.73 4.79 -1.53
C PRO A 51 -22.08 4.22 -2.80
N SER A 52 -20.78 4.45 -3.01
CA SER A 52 -20.07 4.01 -4.22
C SER A 52 -18.60 3.74 -3.93
N PRO A 53 -17.99 2.71 -4.56
CA PRO A 53 -16.55 2.46 -4.46
C PRO A 53 -15.72 3.38 -5.38
N MET A 54 -16.36 4.18 -6.23
CA MET A 54 -15.69 4.97 -7.27
C MET A 54 -14.76 6.05 -6.68
N CYS A 55 -13.62 6.24 -7.34
CA CYS A 55 -12.74 7.37 -7.07
C CYS A 55 -13.38 8.67 -7.59
N SER A 56 -13.09 9.79 -6.94
CA SER A 56 -13.52 11.12 -7.37
C SER A 56 -12.95 11.55 -8.73
N CYS A 57 -11.92 10.86 -9.24
CA CYS A 57 -11.42 11.06 -10.61
C CYS A 57 -12.39 10.53 -11.68
N GLY A 58 -13.32 9.62 -11.33
CA GLY A 58 -14.32 9.04 -12.22
C GLY A 58 -13.86 7.85 -13.07
N GLU A 59 -12.59 7.45 -13.02
CA GLU A 59 -12.02 6.45 -13.95
C GLU A 59 -12.13 5.00 -13.45
N ALA A 60 -12.06 4.78 -12.14
CA ALA A 60 -12.08 3.44 -11.54
C ALA A 60 -12.53 3.48 -10.07
N GLU A 61 -12.71 2.31 -9.48
CA GLU A 61 -12.84 2.17 -8.02
C GLU A 61 -11.60 2.70 -7.31
N GLN A 62 -11.81 3.34 -6.16
CA GLN A 62 -10.73 3.88 -5.35
C GLN A 62 -10.09 2.76 -4.53
N ASP A 63 -9.14 2.04 -5.13
CA ASP A 63 -8.30 1.07 -4.45
C ASP A 63 -6.82 1.53 -4.40
N THR A 64 -5.98 0.74 -3.72
CA THR A 64 -4.55 1.04 -3.58
C THR A 64 -3.82 1.06 -4.92
N ALA A 65 -4.17 0.17 -5.84
CA ALA A 65 -3.48 0.08 -7.14
C ALA A 65 -3.80 1.32 -7.99
N HIS A 66 -5.07 1.69 -8.06
CA HIS A 66 -5.56 2.87 -8.76
C HIS A 66 -4.88 4.13 -8.21
N ILE A 67 -4.90 4.34 -6.90
CA ILE A 67 -4.28 5.52 -6.27
C ILE A 67 -2.78 5.60 -6.56
N LEU A 68 -2.04 4.48 -6.43
CA LEU A 68 -0.59 4.48 -6.55
C LEU A 68 -0.08 4.47 -8.00
N ARG A 69 -0.91 4.14 -8.99
CA ARG A 69 -0.47 3.97 -10.39
C ARG A 69 -1.26 4.81 -11.39
N ASP A 70 -2.58 4.81 -11.30
CA ASP A 70 -3.46 5.18 -12.43
C ASP A 70 -4.21 6.51 -12.20
N CYS A 71 -4.71 6.77 -10.99
CA CYS A 71 -5.54 7.94 -10.65
C CYS A 71 -5.05 9.29 -11.19
N ARG A 72 -5.76 9.85 -12.17
CA ARG A 72 -5.45 11.14 -12.80
C ARG A 72 -5.39 12.30 -11.82
N SER A 73 -6.25 12.32 -10.81
CA SER A 73 -6.27 13.38 -9.78
C SER A 73 -4.99 13.44 -8.95
N HIS A 74 -4.22 12.35 -8.90
CA HIS A 74 -2.95 12.29 -8.18
C HIS A 74 -1.72 12.28 -9.10
N GLN A 75 -1.88 12.48 -10.41
CA GLN A 75 -0.80 12.38 -11.38
C GLN A 75 0.39 13.30 -11.04
N VAL A 76 0.12 14.60 -10.81
CA VAL A 76 1.17 15.59 -10.51
C VAL A 76 1.98 15.19 -9.26
N LEU A 77 1.29 14.80 -8.19
CA LEU A 77 1.97 14.35 -6.96
C LEU A 77 2.75 13.05 -7.17
N ARG A 78 2.23 12.12 -7.99
CA ARG A 78 2.95 10.88 -8.30
C ARG A 78 4.23 11.16 -9.08
N GLU A 79 4.19 12.04 -10.08
CA GLU A 79 5.37 12.40 -10.88
C GLU A 79 6.42 13.13 -10.03
N GLU A 80 5.99 13.91 -9.04
CA GLU A 80 6.89 14.56 -8.09
C GLU A 80 7.59 13.55 -7.15
N ILE A 81 6.85 12.56 -6.63
CA ILE A 81 7.40 11.54 -5.71
C ILE A 81 8.18 10.44 -6.45
N TRP A 82 7.72 10.06 -7.64
CA TRP A 82 8.27 9.01 -8.49
C TRP A 82 8.59 9.58 -9.88
N PRO A 83 9.70 10.34 -10.02
CA PRO A 83 10.12 10.87 -11.32
C PRO A 83 10.53 9.77 -12.30
N LEU A 84 10.90 8.59 -11.77
CA LEU A 84 11.17 7.39 -12.57
C LEU A 84 10.05 6.37 -12.37
N PRO A 85 9.69 5.60 -13.42
CA PRO A 85 8.72 4.53 -13.29
C PRO A 85 9.10 3.54 -12.18
N GLU A 86 8.22 3.37 -11.20
CA GLU A 86 8.37 2.40 -10.12
C GLU A 86 7.16 1.45 -10.12
N SER A 87 7.42 0.15 -10.05
CA SER A 87 6.37 -0.87 -10.06
C SER A 87 5.50 -0.77 -8.80
N LEU A 88 4.22 -1.14 -8.91
CA LEU A 88 3.33 -1.23 -7.75
C LEU A 88 3.89 -2.16 -6.67
N HIS A 89 4.56 -3.24 -7.08
CA HIS A 89 5.23 -4.15 -6.16
C HIS A 89 6.31 -3.42 -5.36
N ASN A 90 7.19 -2.63 -5.98
CA ASN A 90 8.23 -1.90 -5.25
C ASN A 90 7.66 -0.83 -4.32
N LYS A 91 6.58 -0.15 -4.75
CA LYS A 91 5.89 0.84 -3.90
C LYS A 91 5.34 0.21 -2.61
N LEU A 92 4.94 -1.06 -2.65
CA LEU A 92 4.34 -1.75 -1.51
C LEU A 92 5.30 -2.66 -0.75
N TYR A 93 6.23 -3.33 -1.44
CA TYR A 93 7.08 -4.42 -0.92
C TYR A 93 8.57 -4.23 -1.22
N GLY A 94 8.95 -3.11 -1.83
CA GLY A 94 10.33 -2.83 -2.21
C GLY A 94 11.23 -2.43 -1.04
N PRO A 95 12.44 -1.94 -1.35
CA PRO A 95 13.39 -1.46 -0.36
C PRO A 95 12.82 -0.32 0.50
N VAL A 96 13.40 -0.10 1.69
CA VAL A 96 12.94 0.93 2.64
C VAL A 96 12.74 2.30 2.01
N ALA A 97 13.60 2.71 1.07
CA ALA A 97 13.48 3.99 0.35
C ALA A 97 12.21 4.07 -0.51
N ALA A 98 11.80 2.98 -1.16
CA ALA A 98 10.57 2.92 -1.94
C ALA A 98 9.34 2.99 -1.02
N LEU A 99 9.39 2.27 0.11
CA LEU A 99 8.31 2.32 1.11
C LEU A 99 8.17 3.73 1.72
N GLN A 100 9.29 4.39 2.01
CA GLN A 100 9.31 5.77 2.49
C GLN A 100 8.69 6.73 1.48
N ARG A 101 8.99 6.60 0.18
CA ARG A 101 8.33 7.36 -0.89
C ARG A 101 6.81 7.16 -0.87
N THR A 102 6.35 5.92 -0.79
CA THR A 102 4.91 5.62 -0.69
C THR A 102 4.27 6.27 0.53
N THR A 103 4.94 6.23 1.69
CA THR A 103 4.41 6.90 2.90
C THR A 103 4.36 8.42 2.77
N ASN A 104 5.36 9.02 2.10
CA ASN A 104 5.39 10.46 1.83
C ASN A 104 4.27 10.87 0.86
N TYR A 105 4.06 10.10 -0.20
CA TYR A 105 2.95 10.28 -1.14
C TYR A 105 1.61 10.29 -0.40
N ILE A 106 1.34 9.29 0.45
CA ILE A 106 0.09 9.22 1.21
C ILE A 106 -0.06 10.45 2.11
N SER A 107 0.98 10.82 2.86
CA SER A 107 0.95 11.98 3.75
C SER A 107 0.64 13.29 3.01
N ARG A 108 1.12 13.43 1.77
CA ARG A 108 0.89 14.63 0.93
C ARG A 108 -0.42 14.60 0.17
N SER A 109 -0.94 13.41 -0.13
CA SER A 109 -2.17 13.22 -0.89
C SER A 109 -3.44 13.57 -0.12
N GLY A 110 -3.38 13.64 1.21
CA GLY A 110 -4.55 13.81 2.08
C GLY A 110 -5.47 12.58 2.16
N LEU A 111 -5.10 11.47 1.51
CA LEU A 111 -5.85 10.23 1.57
C LEU A 111 -5.78 9.62 2.96
N GLN A 112 -6.91 9.13 3.44
CA GLN A 112 -6.97 8.41 4.70
C GLN A 112 -6.75 6.94 4.40
N VAL A 113 -5.55 6.45 4.71
CA VAL A 113 -5.24 5.03 4.63
C VAL A 113 -5.11 4.38 5.99
#